data_AF-A0A8K0CQ60-F1
#
_entry.id   AF-A0A8K0CQ60-F1
#
_cell.length_a   1.000
_cell.length_b   1.000
_cell.length_c   1.000
_cell.angle_alpha   90.00
_cell.angle_beta   90.00
_cell.angle_gamma   90.00
#
_symmetry.space_group_name_H-M   'P 1'
#
loop_
_entity.id
_entity.type
_entity.pdbx_description
1 polymer ?
#
loop_
_entity_poly.entity_id
_entity_poly.type
_entity_poly.pdbx_seq_one_letter_code
_entity_poly.pdbx_strand_id
1 'polypeptide(L)'
;MTLNYDCCCFIARYLNDSDYLNFCIACNLKPDTNYLTIDFIEENIMELYELNVDFKKIVNELDWYIICIFRKLSEEFLREFKNYIHWQNVCMFQQLSEGFIKEFENDVDWGIISGNQKISTEFVREFKHRIKWRTMSQCRKLSENFIREFKDYVDWSYISGYQHLSERFIAEFQDRIDWQKISKNEKIYRRCDNIDLCLGTFISVLYLIMVISWLTMSCNLYSPSDFVISVCLLTVGVLIAAVGHS
;
A
#
# COMPACT_ATOMS: atom_id res chain seq x y z
N MET A 1 -39.83 -37.72 -14.51
CA MET A 1 -39.03 -38.65 -15.32
C MET A 1 -37.59 -38.46 -14.84
N THR A 2 -37.14 -39.26 -13.88
CA THR A 2 -35.76 -39.19 -13.40
C THR A 2 -34.86 -39.66 -14.53
N LEU A 3 -34.21 -38.72 -15.22
CA LEU A 3 -33.09 -39.03 -16.09
C LEU A 3 -32.07 -39.79 -15.22
N ASN A 4 -31.90 -41.08 -15.52
CA ASN A 4 -30.88 -41.91 -14.89
C ASN A 4 -29.51 -41.31 -15.23
N TYR A 5 -28.57 -41.37 -14.28
CA TYR A 5 -27.14 -41.11 -14.47
C TYR A 5 -26.63 -41.68 -15.82
N ASP A 6 -27.10 -42.87 -16.20
CA ASP A 6 -26.74 -43.54 -17.46
C ASP A 6 -27.17 -42.78 -18.74
N CYS A 7 -28.30 -42.07 -18.72
CA CYS A 7 -28.71 -41.24 -19.86
C CYS A 7 -27.78 -40.03 -20.03
N CYS A 8 -27.22 -39.53 -18.94
CA CYS A 8 -26.41 -38.32 -18.92
C CYS A 8 -24.99 -38.63 -19.39
N CYS A 9 -24.44 -39.77 -18.99
CA CYS A 9 -23.19 -40.30 -19.53
C CYS A 9 -23.30 -40.60 -21.04
N PHE A 10 -24.47 -41.04 -21.52
CA PHE A 10 -24.68 -41.28 -22.95
C PHE A 10 -24.73 -39.98 -23.75
N ILE A 11 -25.49 -38.98 -23.27
CA ILE A 11 -25.65 -37.69 -23.95
C ILE A 11 -24.34 -36.88 -23.94
N ALA A 12 -23.53 -36.99 -22.89
CA ALA A 12 -22.23 -36.31 -22.77
C ALA A 12 -21.30 -36.53 -23.97
N ARG A 13 -21.41 -37.69 -24.66
CA ARG A 13 -20.59 -38.03 -25.82
C ARG A 13 -20.90 -37.23 -27.09
N TYR A 14 -22.04 -36.53 -27.12
CA TYR A 14 -22.55 -35.83 -28.29
C TYR A 14 -22.63 -34.31 -28.10
N LEU A 15 -22.31 -33.82 -26.89
CA LEU A 15 -22.32 -32.41 -26.56
C LEU A 15 -20.89 -31.89 -26.47
N ASN A 16 -20.69 -30.60 -26.76
CA ASN A 16 -19.45 -29.93 -26.34
C ASN A 16 -19.51 -29.65 -24.82
N ASP A 17 -18.39 -29.24 -24.24
CA ASP A 17 -18.24 -29.05 -22.79
C ASP A 17 -19.29 -28.09 -22.19
N SER A 18 -19.55 -26.97 -22.87
CA SER A 18 -20.53 -25.96 -22.43
C SER A 18 -21.96 -26.51 -22.46
N ASP A 19 -22.33 -27.17 -23.56
CA ASP A 19 -23.65 -27.79 -23.70
C ASP A 19 -23.85 -28.92 -22.69
N TYR A 20 -22.80 -29.71 -22.41
CA TYR A 20 -22.83 -30.76 -21.40
C TYR A 20 -23.00 -30.20 -19.99
N LEU A 21 -22.25 -29.15 -19.63
CA LEU A 21 -22.40 -28.47 -18.35
C LEU A 21 -23.82 -27.90 -18.18
N ASN A 22 -24.31 -27.18 -19.19
CA ASN A 22 -25.67 -26.61 -19.17
C ASN A 22 -26.75 -27.70 -19.05
N PHE A 23 -26.58 -28.83 -19.74
CA PHE A 23 -27.47 -29.98 -19.60
C PHE A 23 -27.46 -30.53 -18.17
N CYS A 24 -26.29 -30.69 -17.56
CA CYS A 24 -26.17 -31.15 -16.18
C CYS A 24 -26.88 -30.20 -15.21
N ILE A 25 -26.64 -28.90 -15.33
CA ILE A 25 -27.27 -27.87 -14.51
C ILE A 25 -28.80 -27.92 -14.66
N ALA A 26 -29.31 -27.94 -15.90
CA ALA A 26 -30.74 -27.97 -16.18
C ALA A 26 -31.44 -29.22 -15.61
N CYS A 27 -30.72 -30.33 -15.53
CA CYS A 27 -31.23 -31.60 -15.00
C CYS A 27 -30.93 -31.79 -13.50
N ASN A 28 -30.29 -30.82 -12.83
CA ASN A 28 -29.80 -30.91 -11.45
C ASN A 28 -28.88 -32.13 -11.22
N LEU A 29 -27.92 -32.30 -12.13
CA LEU A 29 -26.94 -33.37 -12.13
C LEU A 29 -25.53 -32.81 -11.93
N LYS A 30 -24.66 -33.65 -11.38
CA LYS A 30 -23.24 -33.37 -11.21
C LYS A 30 -22.48 -33.72 -12.49
N PRO A 31 -21.76 -32.76 -13.11
CA PRO A 31 -20.88 -33.06 -14.24
C PRO A 31 -19.78 -34.06 -13.84
N ASP A 32 -19.47 -35.01 -14.72
CA ASP A 32 -18.32 -35.91 -14.58
C ASP A 32 -17.15 -35.35 -15.39
N THR A 33 -16.01 -35.17 -14.71
CA THR A 33 -14.79 -34.58 -15.28
C THR A 33 -14.23 -35.39 -16.46
N ASN A 34 -14.56 -36.68 -16.58
CA ASN A 34 -14.11 -37.49 -17.72
C ASN A 34 -14.69 -37.07 -19.08
N TYR A 35 -15.74 -36.22 -19.07
CA TYR A 35 -16.41 -35.72 -20.27
C TYR A 35 -16.19 -34.22 -20.52
N LEU A 36 -15.27 -33.61 -19.79
CA LEU A 36 -14.89 -32.21 -19.96
C LEU A 36 -13.42 -32.13 -20.32
N THR A 37 -13.04 -31.18 -21.17
CA THR A 37 -11.63 -30.90 -21.40
C THR A 37 -11.00 -30.24 -20.17
N ILE A 38 -9.69 -30.44 -19.96
CA ILE A 38 -8.95 -29.80 -18.87
C ILE A 38 -9.05 -28.27 -18.98
N ASP A 39 -8.87 -27.70 -20.17
CA ASP A 39 -8.99 -26.26 -20.41
C ASP A 39 -10.36 -25.73 -19.95
N PHE A 40 -11.45 -26.41 -20.30
CA PHE A 40 -12.79 -26.02 -19.87
C PHE A 40 -12.96 -26.12 -18.34
N ILE A 41 -12.40 -27.16 -17.72
CA ILE A 41 -12.44 -27.34 -16.27
C ILE A 41 -11.70 -26.20 -15.57
N GLU A 42 -10.51 -25.83 -16.02
CA GLU A 42 -9.71 -24.74 -15.44
C GLU A 42 -10.43 -23.39 -15.57
N GLU A 43 -11.07 -23.15 -16.72
CA GLU A 43 -11.85 -21.94 -16.96
C GLU A 43 -13.07 -21.83 -16.04
N ASN A 44 -13.75 -22.95 -15.76
CA ASN A 44 -15.01 -23.02 -15.04
C ASN A 44 -14.88 -23.66 -13.63
N ILE A 45 -13.66 -23.73 -13.09
CA ILE A 45 -13.36 -24.54 -11.89
C ILE A 45 -14.22 -24.17 -10.68
N MET A 46 -14.54 -22.89 -10.51
CA MET A 46 -15.35 -22.42 -9.38
C MET A 46 -16.82 -22.79 -9.52
N GLU A 47 -17.40 -22.71 -10.71
CA GLU A 47 -18.78 -23.16 -10.97
C GLU A 47 -18.89 -24.68 -10.78
N LEU A 48 -17.91 -25.42 -11.30
CA LEU A 48 -17.83 -26.87 -11.10
C LEU A 48 -17.68 -27.22 -9.61
N TYR A 49 -16.88 -26.46 -8.85
CA TYR A 49 -16.74 -26.64 -7.40
C TYR A 49 -18.05 -26.38 -6.65
N GLU A 50 -18.81 -25.34 -7.02
CA GLU A 50 -20.14 -25.06 -6.44
C GLU A 50 -21.17 -26.17 -6.74
N LEU A 51 -21.01 -26.85 -7.88
CA LEU A 51 -21.77 -28.07 -8.24
C LEU A 51 -21.26 -29.33 -7.53
N ASN A 52 -20.33 -29.20 -6.58
CA ASN A 52 -19.68 -30.29 -5.86
C ASN A 52 -18.96 -31.30 -6.77
N VAL A 53 -18.45 -30.87 -7.94
CA VAL A 53 -17.62 -31.69 -8.85
C VAL A 53 -16.40 -32.26 -8.11
N ASP A 54 -16.10 -33.54 -8.34
CA ASP A 54 -14.94 -34.19 -7.70
C ASP A 54 -13.71 -34.05 -8.61
N PHE A 55 -12.73 -33.26 -8.19
CA PHE A 55 -11.50 -33.01 -8.94
C PHE A 55 -10.38 -34.01 -8.62
N LYS A 56 -10.56 -34.93 -7.66
CA LYS A 56 -9.45 -35.77 -7.14
C LYS A 56 -8.70 -36.57 -8.21
N LYS A 57 -9.41 -37.00 -9.27
CA LYS A 57 -8.81 -37.80 -10.34
C LYS A 57 -7.91 -36.97 -11.26
N ILE A 58 -8.24 -35.69 -11.44
CA ILE A 58 -7.59 -34.79 -12.39
C ILE A 58 -6.75 -33.72 -11.71
N VAL A 59 -6.69 -33.70 -10.37
CA VAL A 59 -6.02 -32.67 -9.58
C VAL A 59 -4.55 -32.44 -9.99
N ASN A 60 -3.89 -33.49 -10.49
CA ASN A 60 -2.49 -33.43 -10.95
C ASN A 60 -2.35 -32.99 -12.43
N GLU A 61 -3.45 -32.93 -13.16
CA GLU A 61 -3.51 -32.51 -14.58
C GLU A 61 -3.85 -31.02 -14.72
N LEU A 62 -4.44 -30.42 -13.68
CA LEU A 62 -4.80 -29.00 -13.65
C LEU A 62 -3.56 -28.09 -13.54
N ASP A 63 -3.55 -27.02 -14.32
CA ASP A 63 -2.60 -25.92 -14.18
C ASP A 63 -3.00 -24.99 -13.02
N TRP A 64 -2.52 -25.35 -11.83
CA TRP A 64 -2.70 -24.57 -10.62
C TRP A 64 -2.09 -23.17 -10.69
N TYR A 65 -1.11 -22.94 -11.56
CA TYR A 65 -0.50 -21.63 -11.74
C TYR A 65 -1.51 -20.68 -12.40
N ILE A 66 -2.11 -21.10 -13.52
CA ILE A 66 -3.15 -20.34 -14.23
C ILE A 66 -4.38 -20.15 -13.34
N ILE A 67 -4.83 -21.22 -12.68
CA ILE A 67 -6.00 -21.17 -11.79
C ILE A 67 -5.81 -20.10 -10.69
N CYS A 68 -4.67 -20.11 -9.99
CA CYS A 68 -4.41 -19.17 -8.88
C CYS A 68 -4.31 -17.71 -9.32
N ILE A 69 -3.99 -17.44 -10.58
CA ILE A 69 -3.81 -16.07 -11.11
C ILE A 69 -5.13 -15.52 -11.67
N PHE A 70 -5.81 -16.32 -12.50
CA PHE A 70 -6.90 -15.82 -13.34
C PHE A 70 -8.29 -16.11 -12.79
N ARG A 71 -8.43 -17.04 -11.84
CA ARG A 71 -9.72 -17.35 -11.21
C ARG A 71 -9.86 -16.62 -9.88
N LYS A 72 -11.10 -16.26 -9.54
CA LYS A 72 -11.45 -15.75 -8.21
C LYS A 72 -11.78 -16.94 -7.31
N LEU A 73 -10.81 -17.37 -6.50
CA LEU A 73 -10.92 -18.56 -5.69
C LEU A 73 -11.53 -18.24 -4.32
N SER A 74 -12.42 -19.11 -3.82
CA SER A 74 -12.92 -19.00 -2.44
C SER A 74 -11.88 -19.54 -1.45
N GLU A 75 -11.93 -19.09 -0.20
CA GLU A 75 -11.02 -19.60 0.82
C GLU A 75 -11.29 -21.07 1.17
N GLU A 76 -12.54 -21.53 1.06
CA GLU A 76 -12.89 -22.94 1.21
C GLU A 76 -12.18 -23.80 0.15
N PHE A 77 -12.22 -23.36 -1.11
CA PHE A 77 -11.51 -24.02 -2.20
C PHE A 77 -10.00 -24.02 -1.94
N LEU A 78 -9.43 -22.88 -1.56
CA LEU A 78 -8.00 -22.79 -1.25
C LEU A 78 -7.58 -23.72 -0.09
N ARG A 79 -8.41 -23.87 0.95
CA ARG A 79 -8.17 -24.81 2.05
C ARG A 79 -8.14 -26.25 1.57
N GLU A 80 -9.10 -26.62 0.71
CA GLU A 80 -9.20 -27.97 0.16
C GLU A 80 -7.98 -28.34 -0.70
N PHE A 81 -7.54 -27.40 -1.55
CA PHE A 81 -6.47 -27.64 -2.53
C PHE A 81 -5.11 -27.06 -2.11
N LYS A 82 -4.91 -26.78 -0.82
CA LYS A 82 -3.72 -26.11 -0.28
C LYS A 82 -2.36 -26.71 -0.65
N ASN A 83 -2.33 -28.02 -0.95
CA ASN A 83 -1.11 -28.74 -1.32
C ASN A 83 -0.75 -28.60 -2.80
N TYR A 84 -1.63 -28.01 -3.61
CA TYR A 84 -1.48 -27.86 -5.06
C TYR A 84 -1.32 -26.39 -5.47
N ILE A 85 -1.96 -25.47 -4.74
CA ILE A 85 -1.94 -24.04 -5.05
C ILE A 85 -0.54 -23.42 -4.93
N HIS A 86 -0.29 -22.40 -5.75
CA HIS A 86 0.91 -21.58 -5.64
C HIS A 86 0.67 -20.43 -4.67
N TRP A 87 1.16 -20.56 -3.43
CA TRP A 87 0.95 -19.60 -2.35
C TRP A 87 1.31 -18.15 -2.71
N GLN A 88 2.37 -17.92 -3.48
CA GLN A 88 2.74 -16.59 -3.94
C GLN A 88 1.66 -15.99 -4.85
N ASN A 89 1.14 -16.76 -5.81
CA ASN A 89 0.06 -16.32 -6.70
C ASN A 89 -1.22 -16.06 -5.90
N VAL A 90 -1.54 -16.94 -4.95
CA VAL A 90 -2.70 -16.77 -4.07
C VAL A 90 -2.59 -15.47 -3.27
N CYS A 91 -1.42 -15.21 -2.66
CA CYS A 91 -1.18 -13.97 -1.92
C CYS A 91 -1.22 -12.72 -2.81
N MET A 92 -0.85 -12.83 -4.09
CA MET A 92 -0.74 -11.72 -5.03
C MET A 92 -2.10 -11.33 -5.64
N PHE A 93 -2.88 -12.33 -6.05
CA PHE A 93 -4.06 -12.13 -6.90
C PHE A 93 -5.39 -12.35 -6.19
N GLN A 94 -5.40 -13.06 -5.06
CA GLN A 94 -6.63 -13.30 -4.29
C GLN A 94 -6.77 -12.28 -3.17
N GLN A 95 -8.02 -11.96 -2.79
CA GLN A 95 -8.30 -11.17 -1.59
C GLN A 95 -8.45 -12.12 -0.41
N LEU A 96 -7.45 -12.13 0.48
CA LEU A 96 -7.41 -13.05 1.61
C LEU A 96 -7.94 -12.35 2.87
N SER A 97 -8.78 -13.05 3.63
CA SER A 97 -9.16 -12.60 4.96
C SER A 97 -7.98 -12.75 5.93
N GLU A 98 -7.97 -11.92 6.97
CA GLU A 98 -6.99 -12.06 8.04
C GLU A 98 -7.06 -13.45 8.69
N GLY A 99 -8.25 -14.00 8.87
CA GLY A 99 -8.43 -15.34 9.44
C GLY A 99 -7.70 -16.42 8.64
N PHE A 100 -7.82 -16.37 7.30
CA PHE A 100 -7.11 -17.29 6.42
C PHE A 100 -5.60 -17.07 6.44
N ILE A 101 -5.12 -15.82 6.45
CA ILE A 101 -3.69 -15.53 6.55
C ILE A 101 -3.11 -16.06 7.88
N LYS A 102 -3.86 -15.99 8.99
CA LYS A 102 -3.46 -16.58 10.27
C LYS A 102 -3.38 -18.10 10.20
N GLU A 103 -4.39 -18.72 9.61
CA GLU A 103 -4.47 -20.18 9.44
C GLU A 103 -3.25 -20.72 8.68
N PHE A 104 -2.79 -20.00 7.65
CA PHE A 104 -1.68 -20.39 6.78
C PHE A 104 -0.43 -19.52 6.95
N GLU A 105 -0.16 -19.06 8.17
CA GLU A 105 0.92 -18.09 8.43
C GLU A 105 2.34 -18.57 8.02
N ASN A 106 2.55 -19.88 7.85
CA ASN A 106 3.83 -20.46 7.45
C ASN A 106 3.94 -20.70 5.94
N ASP A 107 2.83 -20.61 5.21
CA ASP A 107 2.79 -20.86 3.76
C ASP A 107 2.67 -19.56 2.96
N VAL A 108 1.99 -18.55 3.50
CA VAL A 108 1.79 -17.25 2.84
C VAL A 108 3.09 -16.47 2.64
N ASP A 109 3.18 -15.75 1.53
CA ASP A 109 4.31 -14.85 1.26
C ASP A 109 4.13 -13.52 2.01
N TRP A 110 4.79 -13.40 3.16
CA TRP A 110 4.74 -12.21 4.00
C TRP A 110 5.19 -10.92 3.31
N GLY A 111 6.03 -10.98 2.27
CA GLY A 111 6.39 -9.82 1.46
C GLY A 111 5.17 -9.28 0.73
N ILE A 112 4.43 -10.18 0.07
CA ILE A 112 3.21 -9.86 -0.66
C ILE A 112 2.08 -9.45 0.30
N ILE A 113 1.89 -10.19 1.40
CA ILE A 113 0.90 -9.82 2.44
C ILE A 113 1.15 -8.39 2.95
N SER A 114 2.42 -8.04 3.22
CA SER A 114 2.77 -6.73 3.78
C SER A 114 2.52 -5.56 2.82
N GLY A 115 2.72 -5.79 1.50
CA GLY A 115 2.61 -4.75 0.48
C GLY A 115 1.22 -4.62 -0.14
N ASN A 116 0.54 -5.74 -0.40
CA ASN A 116 -0.59 -5.80 -1.31
C ASN A 116 -1.92 -6.12 -0.61
N GLN A 117 -1.90 -6.88 0.49
CA GLN A 117 -3.13 -7.29 1.17
C GLN A 117 -3.67 -6.20 2.10
N LYS A 118 -5.01 -6.16 2.22
CA LYS A 118 -5.71 -5.25 3.14
C LYS A 118 -5.76 -5.86 4.53
N ILE A 119 -4.68 -5.67 5.30
CA ILE A 119 -4.60 -6.04 6.72
C ILE A 119 -4.77 -4.82 7.64
N SER A 120 -5.40 -5.05 8.78
CA SER A 120 -5.69 -4.12 9.88
C SER A 120 -4.47 -3.84 10.74
N THR A 121 -4.55 -2.77 11.54
CA THR A 121 -3.51 -2.42 12.53
C THR A 121 -3.38 -3.51 13.59
N GLU A 122 -4.49 -4.08 14.05
CA GLU A 122 -4.54 -5.17 15.02
C GLU A 122 -3.79 -6.40 14.51
N PHE A 123 -4.00 -6.76 13.25
CA PHE A 123 -3.29 -7.85 12.61
C PHE A 123 -1.78 -7.56 12.51
N VAL A 124 -1.41 -6.34 12.11
CA VAL A 124 0.00 -5.93 12.07
C VAL A 124 0.64 -6.01 13.46
N ARG A 125 -0.09 -5.62 14.51
CA ARG A 125 0.40 -5.67 15.90
C ARG A 125 0.71 -7.11 16.33
N GLU A 126 -0.17 -8.05 15.96
CA GLU A 126 -0.02 -9.48 16.24
C GLU A 126 1.17 -10.08 15.47
N PHE A 127 1.31 -9.76 14.18
CA PHE A 127 2.31 -10.36 13.28
C PHE A 127 3.53 -9.48 12.99
N LYS A 128 3.80 -8.46 13.81
CA LYS A 128 4.86 -7.45 13.59
C LYS A 128 6.23 -8.01 13.25
N HIS A 129 6.57 -9.21 13.74
CA HIS A 129 7.84 -9.87 13.48
C HIS A 129 7.92 -10.58 12.11
N ARG A 130 6.78 -10.88 11.49
CA ARG A 130 6.70 -11.46 10.14
C ARG A 130 6.50 -10.39 9.07
N ILE A 131 5.90 -9.24 9.43
CA ILE A 131 5.70 -8.10 8.54
C ILE A 131 7.02 -7.63 7.92
N LYS A 132 7.02 -7.46 6.60
CA LYS A 132 8.11 -6.86 5.85
C LYS A 132 7.95 -5.35 5.84
N TRP A 133 8.47 -4.71 6.89
CA TRP A 133 8.30 -3.29 7.16
C TRP A 133 8.78 -2.36 6.05
N ARG A 134 9.89 -2.72 5.38
CA ARG A 134 10.38 -2.00 4.20
C ARG A 134 9.33 -1.98 3.09
N THR A 135 8.79 -3.15 2.74
CA THR A 135 7.75 -3.30 1.72
C THR A 135 6.48 -2.54 2.12
N MET A 136 6.04 -2.68 3.37
CA MET A 136 4.88 -1.96 3.88
C MET A 136 5.04 -0.44 3.79
N SER A 137 6.22 0.07 4.17
CA SER A 137 6.54 1.51 4.16
C SER A 137 6.61 2.09 2.74
N GLN A 138 7.01 1.28 1.76
CA GLN A 138 7.11 1.67 0.35
C GLN A 138 5.76 1.58 -0.37
N CYS A 139 5.03 0.47 -0.19
CA CYS A 139 3.91 0.10 -1.05
C CYS A 139 2.56 0.61 -0.54
N ARG A 140 2.40 0.85 0.77
CA ARG A 140 1.12 1.23 1.36
C ARG A 140 1.08 2.70 1.72
N LYS A 141 -0.12 3.30 1.64
CA LYS A 141 -0.41 4.58 2.27
C LYS A 141 -0.63 4.34 3.76
N LEU A 142 0.30 4.79 4.59
CA LEU A 142 0.25 4.63 6.03
C LEU A 142 -0.27 5.92 6.67
N SER A 143 -1.16 5.80 7.65
CA SER A 143 -1.60 6.96 8.42
C SER A 143 -0.52 7.36 9.41
N GLU A 144 -0.43 8.66 9.75
CA GLU A 144 0.53 9.12 10.74
C GLU A 144 0.37 8.40 12.09
N ASN A 145 -0.86 8.11 12.53
CA ASN A 145 -1.11 7.36 13.76
C ASN A 145 -0.50 5.96 13.72
N PHE A 146 -0.61 5.28 12.58
CA PHE A 146 0.03 3.98 12.37
C PHE A 146 1.56 4.11 12.43
N ILE A 147 2.13 5.13 11.79
CA ILE A 147 3.58 5.37 11.80
C ILE A 147 4.06 5.69 13.23
N ARG A 148 3.31 6.46 14.02
CA ARG A 148 3.63 6.71 15.44
C ARG A 148 3.68 5.42 16.25
N GLU A 149 2.69 4.54 16.05
CA GLU A 149 2.60 3.26 16.76
C GLU A 149 3.79 2.34 16.42
N PHE A 150 4.19 2.29 15.15
CA PHE A 150 5.24 1.38 14.66
C PHE A 150 6.54 2.10 14.27
N LYS A 151 6.83 3.23 14.91
CA LYS A 151 7.97 4.12 14.60
C LYS A 151 9.34 3.43 14.63
N ASP A 152 9.49 2.40 15.44
CA ASP A 152 10.74 1.65 15.59
C ASP A 152 10.89 0.51 14.56
N TYR A 153 9.84 0.25 13.77
CA TYR A 153 9.82 -0.82 12.78
C TYR A 153 9.80 -0.31 11.34
N VAL A 154 9.08 0.79 11.07
CA VAL A 154 8.97 1.36 9.72
C VAL A 154 10.31 1.79 9.15
N ASP A 155 10.43 1.76 7.82
CA ASP A 155 11.62 2.26 7.14
C ASP A 155 11.47 3.75 6.86
N TRP A 156 12.14 4.56 7.68
CA TRP A 156 12.05 6.02 7.64
C TRP A 156 12.45 6.64 6.31
N SER A 157 13.37 6.04 5.55
CA SER A 157 13.70 6.53 4.20
C SER A 157 12.49 6.42 3.27
N TYR A 158 11.72 5.33 3.35
CA TYR A 158 10.49 5.19 2.58
C TYR A 158 9.34 6.03 3.13
N ILE A 159 9.25 6.17 4.46
CA ILE A 159 8.28 7.09 5.08
C ILE A 159 8.48 8.51 4.55
N SER A 160 9.71 9.04 4.60
CA SER A 160 10.04 10.38 4.12
C SER A 160 9.89 10.56 2.61
N GLY A 161 10.20 9.52 1.82
CA GLY A 161 10.19 9.60 0.36
C GLY A 161 8.83 9.36 -0.29
N TYR A 162 7.90 8.63 0.36
CA TYR A 162 6.68 8.14 -0.30
C TYR A 162 5.39 8.45 0.46
N GLN A 163 5.43 8.76 1.76
CA GLN A 163 4.23 9.05 2.54
C GLN A 163 3.87 10.54 2.50
N HIS A 164 2.59 10.83 2.70
CA HIS A 164 2.11 12.20 2.92
C HIS A 164 2.17 12.50 4.42
N LEU A 165 3.10 13.35 4.83
CA LEU A 165 3.35 13.72 6.22
C LEU A 165 2.97 15.18 6.45
N SER A 166 2.26 15.47 7.53
CA SER A 166 2.01 16.84 7.98
C SER A 166 3.26 17.49 8.56
N GLU A 167 3.32 18.82 8.54
CA GLU A 167 4.41 19.58 9.15
C GLU A 167 4.59 19.26 10.64
N ARG A 168 3.47 19.10 11.37
CA ARG A 168 3.48 18.72 12.78
C ARG A 168 4.14 17.35 12.98
N PHE A 169 3.83 16.38 12.13
CA PHE A 169 4.45 15.05 12.20
C PHE A 169 5.94 15.10 11.87
N ILE A 170 6.33 15.88 10.85
CA ILE A 170 7.73 16.06 10.49
C ILE A 170 8.51 16.70 11.65
N ALA A 171 7.94 17.71 12.32
CA ALA A 171 8.55 18.33 13.49
C ALA A 171 8.66 17.37 14.68
N GLU A 172 7.64 16.51 14.89
CA GLU A 172 7.62 15.48 15.94
C GLU A 172 8.75 14.45 15.75
N PHE A 173 9.05 14.05 14.51
CA PHE A 173 10.04 13.02 14.17
C PHE A 173 11.25 13.54 13.39
N GLN A 174 11.63 14.81 13.59
CA GLN A 174 12.67 15.50 12.82
C GLN A 174 14.03 14.77 12.78
N ASP A 175 14.33 13.99 13.82
CA ASP A 175 15.57 13.22 13.98
C ASP A 175 15.56 11.89 13.22
N ARG A 176 14.38 11.39 12.83
CA ARG A 176 14.19 10.16 12.06
C ARG A 176 13.92 10.42 10.58
N ILE A 177 13.45 11.61 10.24
CA ILE A 177 13.11 12.00 8.88
C ILE A 177 14.35 12.12 7.99
N ASP A 178 14.28 11.52 6.81
CA ASP A 178 15.26 11.76 5.74
C ASP A 178 14.92 13.05 4.98
N TRP A 179 15.60 14.12 5.37
CA TRP A 179 15.46 15.46 4.77
C TRP A 179 15.86 15.51 3.28
N GLN A 180 16.76 14.64 2.82
CA GLN A 180 17.11 14.57 1.41
C GLN A 180 15.97 13.99 0.58
N LYS A 181 15.20 13.06 1.16
CA LYS A 181 14.01 12.48 0.51
C LYS A 181 12.84 13.46 0.50
N ILE A 182 12.61 14.17 1.60
CA ILE A 182 11.57 15.20 1.67
C ILE A 182 11.82 16.32 0.67
N SER A 183 13.03 16.86 0.61
CA SER A 183 13.37 17.99 -0.28
C SER A 183 13.24 17.66 -1.77
N LYS A 184 13.49 16.41 -2.17
CA LYS A 184 13.31 15.93 -3.55
C LYS A 184 11.85 15.63 -3.91
N ASN A 185 10.95 15.54 -2.93
CA ASN A 185 9.56 15.22 -3.17
C ASN A 185 8.77 16.50 -3.43
N GLU A 186 8.64 16.88 -4.71
CA GLU A 186 7.98 18.13 -5.18
C GLU A 186 6.57 18.37 -4.60
N LYS A 187 5.91 17.35 -4.06
CA LYS A 187 4.56 17.42 -3.49
C LYS A 187 4.46 18.21 -2.18
N ILE A 188 5.56 18.33 -1.43
CA ILE A 188 5.56 19.06 -0.14
C ILE A 188 5.74 20.57 -0.38
N TYR A 189 6.55 20.95 -1.37
CA TYR A 189 6.83 22.36 -1.68
C TYR A 189 5.68 23.12 -2.35
N ARG A 190 4.69 22.44 -2.94
CA ARG A 190 3.50 23.11 -3.51
C ARG A 190 2.50 23.63 -2.46
N ARG A 191 2.75 23.39 -1.17
CA ARG A 191 1.94 23.96 -0.07
C ARG A 191 2.67 25.08 0.68
N CYS A 192 3.88 25.43 0.25
CA CYS A 192 4.59 26.62 0.71
C CYS A 192 4.02 27.91 0.10
N ASP A 193 2.71 28.14 0.21
CA ASP A 193 2.12 29.48 0.05
C ASP A 193 2.06 30.22 1.39
N ASN A 194 2.70 29.69 2.45
CA ASN A 194 2.78 30.35 3.77
C ASN A 194 4.17 30.33 4.43
N ILE A 195 5.22 29.86 3.74
CA ILE A 195 6.61 30.01 4.25
C ILE A 195 7.24 31.36 3.81
N ASP A 196 6.52 32.16 3.01
CA ASP A 196 6.96 33.51 2.63
C ASP A 196 6.85 34.57 3.74
N LEU A 197 6.17 34.30 4.86
CA LEU A 197 6.02 35.32 5.91
C LEU A 197 7.20 35.46 6.87
N CYS A 198 8.13 34.49 6.95
CA CYS A 198 9.29 34.59 7.86
C CYS A 198 10.64 34.66 7.12
N LEU A 199 10.84 33.91 6.03
CA LEU A 199 12.09 34.00 5.26
C LEU A 199 12.06 35.15 4.25
N GLY A 200 10.92 35.40 3.60
CA GLY A 200 10.72 36.53 2.69
C GLY A 200 10.76 37.89 3.40
N THR A 201 10.19 37.98 4.60
CA THR A 201 10.29 39.18 5.46
C THR A 201 11.72 39.39 5.98
N PHE A 202 12.44 38.33 6.38
CA PHE A 202 13.84 38.48 6.79
C PHE A 202 14.75 38.96 5.64
N ILE A 203 14.61 38.39 4.44
CA ILE A 203 15.44 38.78 3.29
C ILE A 203 15.08 40.20 2.82
N SER A 204 13.80 40.58 2.79
CA SER A 204 13.38 41.93 2.41
C SER A 204 13.77 42.98 3.45
N VAL A 205 13.70 42.68 4.75
CA VAL A 205 14.17 43.57 5.82
C VAL A 205 15.69 43.74 5.77
N LEU A 206 16.45 42.66 5.54
CA LEU A 206 17.90 42.74 5.37
C LEU A 206 18.28 43.58 4.13
N TYR A 207 17.57 43.39 3.02
CA TYR A 207 17.79 44.19 1.80
C TYR A 207 17.45 45.67 2.02
N LEU A 208 16.34 45.98 2.71
CA LEU A 208 15.95 47.35 3.03
C LEU A 208 16.96 48.01 3.99
N ILE A 209 17.46 47.27 4.99
CA ILE A 209 18.53 47.72 5.88
C ILE A 209 19.79 48.01 5.06
N MET A 210 20.20 47.12 4.14
CA MET A 210 21.37 47.34 3.29
C MET A 210 21.22 48.57 2.37
N VAL A 211 20.03 48.78 1.80
CA VAL A 211 19.75 49.95 0.95
C VAL A 211 19.75 51.26 1.75
N ILE A 212 19.13 51.27 2.94
CA ILE A 212 19.14 52.45 3.84
C ILE A 212 20.57 52.73 4.32
N SER A 213 21.34 51.69 4.62
CA SER A 213 22.77 51.80 4.99
C SER A 213 23.58 52.47 3.88
N TRP A 214 23.37 52.04 2.63
CA TRP A 214 24.07 52.59 1.48
C TRP A 214 23.69 54.05 1.17
N LEU A 215 22.40 54.40 1.27
CA LEU A 215 21.92 55.77 1.07
C LEU A 215 22.41 56.73 2.17
N THR A 216 22.41 56.29 3.43
CA THR A 216 22.88 57.12 4.56
C THR A 216 24.39 57.36 4.51
N MET A 217 25.18 56.36 4.09
CA MET A 217 26.62 56.54 3.84
C MET A 217 26.90 57.43 2.62
N SER A 218 26.09 57.34 1.57
CA SER A 218 26.24 58.17 0.36
C SER A 218 25.85 59.63 0.59
N CYS A 219 25.00 59.91 1.58
CA CYS A 219 24.55 61.26 1.94
C CYS A 219 25.30 61.90 3.14
N ASN A 220 26.33 61.25 3.72
CA ASN A 220 27.12 61.76 4.87
C ASN A 220 26.28 62.21 6.09
N LEU A 221 25.13 61.57 6.34
CA LEU A 221 24.20 62.01 7.38
C LEU A 221 24.56 61.53 8.81
N TYR A 222 25.47 60.57 8.97
CA TYR A 222 25.92 60.06 10.28
C TYR A 222 27.41 59.67 10.29
N SER A 223 28.03 59.69 11.48
CA SER A 223 29.38 59.17 11.69
C SER A 223 29.39 57.63 11.74
N PRO A 224 30.46 56.95 11.30
CA PRO A 224 30.48 55.48 11.22
C PRO A 224 30.23 54.75 12.55
N SER A 225 30.58 55.38 13.69
CA SER A 225 30.39 54.81 15.02
C SER A 225 28.94 54.83 15.51
N ASP A 226 28.18 55.88 15.17
CA ASP A 226 26.77 56.00 15.57
C ASP A 226 25.88 55.03 14.78
N PHE A 227 26.31 54.71 13.56
CA PHE A 227 25.64 53.81 12.65
C PHE A 227 25.64 52.35 13.13
N VAL A 228 26.78 51.86 13.63
CA VAL A 228 26.92 50.47 14.13
C VAL A 228 26.06 50.23 15.36
N ILE A 229 25.96 51.21 16.27
CA ILE A 229 25.17 51.11 17.49
C ILE A 229 23.67 51.01 17.17
N SER A 230 23.19 51.80 16.19
CA SER A 230 21.78 51.80 15.79
C SER A 230 21.36 50.46 15.15
N VAL A 231 22.22 49.87 14.31
CA VAL A 231 21.96 48.55 13.69
C VAL A 231 21.97 47.43 14.73
N CYS A 232 22.89 47.47 15.70
CA CYS A 232 22.92 46.49 16.80
C CYS A 232 21.67 46.57 17.70
N LEU A 233 21.15 47.76 17.99
CA LEU A 233 19.95 47.92 18.81
C LEU A 233 18.67 47.45 18.09
N LEU A 234 18.56 47.71 16.78
CA LEU A 234 17.43 47.24 15.97
C LEU A 234 17.41 45.71 15.83
N THR A 235 18.57 45.10 15.62
CA THR A 235 18.69 43.63 15.51
C THR A 235 18.40 42.91 16.82
N VAL A 236 18.86 43.46 17.95
CA VAL A 236 18.54 42.93 19.30
C VAL A 236 17.06 43.12 19.63
N GLY A 237 16.45 44.24 19.27
CA GLY A 237 15.01 44.47 19.48
C GLY A 237 14.11 43.49 18.71
N VAL A 238 14.48 43.17 17.46
CA VAL A 238 13.75 42.18 16.64
C VAL A 238 13.92 40.76 17.18
N LEU A 239 15.11 40.39 17.67
CA LEU A 239 15.36 39.10 18.32
C LEU A 239 14.56 38.94 19.63
N ILE A 240 14.46 39.99 20.44
CA ILE A 240 13.68 39.96 21.70
C ILE A 240 12.18 39.83 21.41
N ALA A 241 11.66 40.52 20.38
CA ALA A 241 10.26 40.43 19.99
C ALA A 241 9.88 39.03 19.42
N ALA A 242 10.83 38.36 18.74
CA ALA A 242 10.62 37.02 18.20
C ALA A 242 10.62 35.91 19.27
N VAL A 243 11.33 36.09 20.38
CA VAL A 243 11.38 35.12 21.50
C VAL A 243 10.23 35.31 22.50
N GLY A 244 9.59 36.48 22.54
CA GLY A 244 8.47 36.77 23.45
C GLY A 244 7.10 36.21 23.04
N HIS A 245 6.97 35.60 21.86
CA HIS A 245 5.73 35.04 21.31
C HIS A 245 5.85 33.53 21.00
N SER A 246 6.49 32.78 21.89
CA SER A 246 6.48 31.31 21.91
C SER A 246 5.77 30.78 23.16
#